data_AF-A0A8T5M5U0-F1
#
_entry.id   AF-A0A8T5M5U0-F1
#
_cell.length_a   1.000
_cell.length_b   1.000
_cell.length_c   1.000
_cell.angle_alpha   90.00
_cell.angle_beta   90.00
_cell.angle_gamma   90.00
#
_symmetry.space_group_name_H-M   'P 1'
#
loop_
_entity.id
_entity.type
_entity.pdbx_description
1 polymer ?
#
loop_
_entity_poly.entity_id
_entity_poly.type
_entity_poly.pdbx_seq_one_letter_code
_entity_poly.pdbx_strand_id
1 'polypeptide(L)'
;MDESTENGTRFEIWLDILLKSLGQQEVMRNVEYRKGDGSCRQVDLQYLVHKEGQLYQVLVEAKYSSNGSVPFMLRKEDRRTKTGSETRIDNIVDEVWDRHQFVNAHQSLLVTNSRFPKKVIKLAKHYGIGIIEGDGLQINYEAAGGKGSINDSIKSVEPQKYRVKRNVIYI
;
A
#
# COMPACT_ATOMS: atom_id res chain seq x y z
N MET A 1 14.12 -3.73 -15.79
CA MET A 1 13.23 -3.14 -14.77
C MET A 1 14.02 -2.01 -14.12
N ASP A 2 13.44 -0.82 -13.95
CA ASP A 2 14.19 0.25 -13.28
C ASP A 2 14.40 -0.11 -11.79
N GLU A 3 15.49 0.39 -11.20
CA GLU A 3 15.87 0.07 -9.82
C GLU A 3 14.79 0.50 -8.80
N SER A 4 13.99 1.52 -9.12
CA SER A 4 12.90 2.00 -8.25
C SER A 4 11.72 1.01 -8.21
N THR A 5 11.41 0.39 -9.35
CA THR A 5 10.34 -0.59 -9.54
C THR A 5 10.70 -1.90 -8.84
N GLU A 6 11.97 -2.31 -8.95
CA GLU A 6 12.45 -3.50 -8.27
C GLU A 6 12.43 -3.33 -6.74
N ASN A 7 12.87 -2.18 -6.22
CA ASN A 7 12.82 -1.91 -4.79
C ASN A 7 11.38 -1.76 -4.26
N GLY A 8 10.47 -1.16 -5.04
CA GLY A 8 9.04 -1.14 -4.72
C GLY A 8 8.47 -2.57 -4.60
N THR A 9 8.80 -3.43 -5.56
CA THR A 9 8.39 -4.85 -5.54
C THR A 9 8.95 -5.59 -4.33
N ARG A 10 10.24 -5.39 -4.00
CA ARG A 10 10.85 -5.97 -2.80
C ARG A 10 10.15 -5.49 -1.53
N PHE A 11 9.78 -4.21 -1.47
CA PHE A 11 9.08 -3.65 -0.32
C PHE A 11 7.68 -4.23 -0.14
N GLU A 12 6.90 -4.39 -1.21
CA GLU A 12 5.59 -5.05 -1.16
C GLU A 12 5.71 -6.50 -0.67
N ILE A 13 6.68 -7.26 -1.21
CA ILE A 13 6.94 -8.64 -0.78
C ILE A 13 7.33 -8.67 0.70
N TRP A 14 8.20 -7.75 1.12
CA TRP A 14 8.64 -7.65 2.51
C TRP A 14 7.47 -7.35 3.45
N LEU A 15 6.56 -6.45 3.07
CA LEU A 15 5.34 -6.16 3.85
C LEU A 15 4.43 -7.37 3.97
N ASP A 16 4.25 -8.15 2.91
CA ASP A 16 3.47 -9.40 2.94
C ASP A 16 4.05 -10.40 3.95
N ILE A 17 5.37 -10.59 3.93
CA ILE A 17 6.07 -11.44 4.90
C ILE A 17 5.86 -10.91 6.32
N LEU A 18 6.06 -9.60 6.53
CA LEU A 18 5.90 -8.98 7.84
C LEU A 18 4.47 -9.15 8.39
N LEU A 19 3.45 -8.85 7.58
CA LEU A 19 2.05 -8.98 7.99
C LEU A 19 1.70 -10.43 8.37
N LYS A 20 2.18 -11.42 7.60
CA LYS A 20 2.02 -12.84 7.93
C LYS A 20 2.73 -13.20 9.24
N SER A 21 3.95 -12.71 9.45
CA SER A 21 4.71 -12.93 10.69
C SER A 21 4.04 -12.29 11.92
N LEU A 22 3.31 -11.18 11.73
CA LEU A 22 2.48 -10.55 12.75
C LEU A 22 1.13 -11.27 12.96
N GLY A 23 0.89 -12.40 12.29
CA GLY A 23 -0.32 -13.21 12.43
C GLY A 23 -1.54 -12.68 11.67
N GLN A 24 -1.36 -11.72 10.76
CA GLN A 24 -2.47 -11.23 9.94
C GLN A 24 -2.97 -12.33 9.01
N GLN A 25 -4.28 -12.40 8.85
CA GLN A 25 -4.95 -13.45 8.07
C GLN A 25 -5.17 -13.00 6.63
N GLU A 26 -5.18 -13.96 5.71
CA GLU A 26 -5.52 -13.75 4.29
C GLU A 26 -4.75 -12.61 3.61
N VAL A 27 -3.46 -12.48 3.94
CA VAL A 27 -2.60 -11.47 3.32
C VAL A 27 -2.41 -11.80 1.83
N MET A 28 -2.88 -10.90 0.97
CA MET A 28 -2.75 -10.99 -0.48
C MET A 28 -2.04 -9.77 -1.03
N ARG A 29 -1.14 -9.98 -1.99
CA ARG A 29 -0.48 -8.90 -2.75
C ARG A 29 -1.04 -8.78 -4.15
N ASN A 30 -0.86 -7.61 -4.76
CA ASN A 30 -1.22 -7.33 -6.14
C ASN A 30 -2.67 -7.76 -6.45
N VAL A 31 -3.59 -7.20 -5.67
CA VAL A 31 -5.02 -7.55 -5.76
C VAL A 31 -5.70 -6.61 -6.72
N GLU A 32 -6.37 -7.17 -7.72
CA GLU A 32 -7.16 -6.46 -8.70
C GLU A 32 -8.65 -6.67 -8.42
N TYR A 33 -9.32 -5.60 -8.04
CA TYR A 33 -10.77 -5.53 -7.90
C TYR A 33 -11.41 -5.17 -9.23
N ARG A 34 -12.47 -5.89 -9.61
CA ARG A 34 -13.23 -5.64 -10.84
C ARG A 34 -14.72 -5.55 -10.54
N LYS A 35 -15.38 -4.55 -11.09
CA LYS A 35 -16.85 -4.44 -11.10
C LYS A 35 -17.41 -4.91 -12.44
N GLY A 36 -18.71 -5.25 -12.45
CA GLY A 36 -19.42 -5.71 -13.65
C GLY A 36 -19.48 -4.69 -14.79
N ASP A 37 -19.27 -3.40 -14.50
CA ASP A 37 -19.20 -2.32 -15.49
C ASP A 37 -17.82 -2.22 -16.19
N GLY A 38 -16.89 -3.12 -15.87
CA GLY A 38 -15.55 -3.16 -16.43
C GLY A 38 -14.54 -2.26 -15.71
N SER A 39 -14.97 -1.47 -14.72
CA SER A 39 -14.05 -0.69 -13.90
C SER A 39 -13.18 -1.59 -13.02
N CYS A 40 -11.92 -1.21 -12.84
CA CYS A 40 -11.00 -1.95 -11.98
C CYS A 40 -10.11 -1.04 -11.15
N ARG A 41 -9.65 -1.58 -10.01
CA ARG A 41 -8.63 -0.98 -9.15
C ARG A 41 -7.65 -2.04 -8.68
N GLN A 42 -6.37 -1.71 -8.75
CA GLN A 42 -5.31 -2.53 -8.17
C GLN A 42 -4.94 -1.97 -6.80
N VAL A 43 -4.70 -2.86 -5.84
CA VAL A 43 -4.20 -2.57 -4.48
C VAL A 43 -2.92 -3.37 -4.24
N ASP A 44 -1.92 -2.75 -3.62
CA ASP A 44 -0.61 -3.38 -3.41
C ASP A 44 -0.72 -4.58 -2.46
N LEU A 45 -1.36 -4.40 -1.30
CA LEU A 45 -1.70 -5.51 -0.40
C LEU A 45 -3.08 -5.35 0.24
N GLN A 46 -3.66 -6.46 0.66
CA GLN A 46 -4.75 -6.47 1.61
C GLN A 46 -4.58 -7.58 2.63
N TYR A 47 -5.29 -7.46 3.74
CA TYR A 47 -5.44 -8.52 4.73
C TYR A 47 -6.77 -8.36 5.48
N LEU A 48 -7.10 -9.38 6.27
CA LEU A 48 -8.29 -9.41 7.09
C LEU A 48 -7.96 -9.42 8.57
N VAL A 49 -8.75 -8.67 9.35
CA VAL A 49 -8.62 -8.59 10.80
C VAL A 49 -9.94 -9.01 11.44
N HIS A 50 -9.89 -9.96 12.37
CA HIS A 50 -11.02 -10.28 13.21
C HIS A 50 -11.01 -9.38 14.45
N LYS A 51 -12.05 -8.57 14.61
CA LYS A 51 -12.23 -7.73 15.80
C LYS A 51 -13.68 -7.83 16.26
N GLU A 52 -13.88 -8.18 17.53
CA GLU A 52 -15.21 -8.22 18.17
C GLU A 52 -16.23 -9.09 17.38
N GLY A 53 -15.77 -10.21 16.83
CA GLY A 53 -16.61 -11.14 16.05
C GLY A 53 -16.94 -10.67 14.63
N GLN A 54 -16.41 -9.53 14.19
CA GLN A 54 -16.56 -9.01 12.84
C GLN A 54 -15.23 -9.10 12.07
N LEU A 55 -15.35 -9.25 10.75
CA LEU A 55 -14.24 -9.36 9.82
C LEU A 55 -14.03 -8.03 9.11
N TYR A 56 -12.88 -7.42 9.31
CA TYR A 56 -12.52 -6.12 8.76
C TYR A 56 -11.50 -6.30 7.64
N GLN A 57 -11.80 -5.68 6.50
CA GLN A 57 -10.86 -5.61 5.39
C GLN A 57 -9.99 -4.38 5.50
N VAL A 58 -8.67 -4.60 5.44
CA VAL A 58 -7.67 -3.54 5.42
C VAL A 58 -6.94 -3.55 4.08
N LEU A 59 -6.97 -2.41 3.38
CA LEU A 59 -6.15 -2.18 2.20
C LEU A 59 -4.84 -1.50 2.60
N VAL A 60 -3.75 -1.87 1.93
CA VAL A 60 -2.42 -1.30 2.16
C VAL A 60 -1.86 -0.81 0.83
N GLU A 61 -1.50 0.46 0.82
CA GLU A 61 -0.72 1.08 -0.25
C GLU A 61 0.73 1.24 0.20
N ALA A 62 1.67 0.68 -0.56
CA ALA A 62 3.07 0.62 -0.22
C ALA A 62 3.89 1.58 -1.10
N LYS A 63 4.47 2.62 -0.51
CA LYS A 63 5.34 3.57 -1.21
C LYS A 63 6.78 3.47 -0.69
N TYR A 64 7.64 2.79 -1.46
CA TYR A 64 9.07 2.74 -1.17
C TYR A 64 9.77 4.05 -1.56
N SER A 65 10.75 4.47 -0.76
CA SER A 65 11.67 5.56 -1.07
C SER A 65 13.11 5.12 -0.81
N SER A 66 13.97 5.25 -1.82
CA SER A 66 15.42 5.00 -1.68
C SER A 66 16.14 6.20 -1.05
N ASN A 67 15.62 7.43 -1.21
CA ASN A 67 16.23 8.66 -0.74
C ASN A 67 15.17 9.69 -0.34
N GLY A 68 15.12 10.03 0.95
CA GLY A 68 14.28 11.11 1.46
C GLY A 68 12.78 10.78 1.50
N SER A 69 11.94 11.81 1.44
CA SER A 69 10.49 11.70 1.61
C SER A 69 9.77 11.23 0.35
N VAL A 70 8.72 10.42 0.49
CA VAL A 70 7.86 10.03 -0.63
C VAL A 70 7.21 11.27 -1.26
N PRO A 71 7.23 11.43 -2.60
CA PRO A 71 6.58 12.56 -3.26
C PRO A 71 5.06 12.52 -3.04
N PHE A 72 4.48 13.69 -2.76
CA PHE A 72 3.03 13.81 -2.52
C PHE A 72 2.22 13.76 -3.81
N MET A 73 2.67 14.47 -4.83
CA MET A 73 2.01 14.48 -6.13
C MET A 73 2.36 13.20 -6.86
N LEU A 74 1.37 12.57 -7.47
CA LEU A 74 1.63 11.64 -8.56
C LEU A 74 2.35 12.44 -9.67
N ARG A 75 3.31 11.84 -10.36
CA ARG A 75 4.14 12.53 -11.38
C ARG A 75 3.23 13.38 -12.28
N LYS A 76 3.67 14.58 -12.68
CA LYS A 76 2.92 15.43 -13.62
C LYS A 76 2.71 14.66 -14.92
N GLU A 77 1.55 14.02 -15.08
CA GLU A 77 1.04 13.74 -16.41
C GLU A 77 0.61 15.08 -17.01
N ASP A 78 0.97 15.27 -18.28
CA ASP A 78 0.63 16.45 -19.05
C ASP A 78 -0.86 16.75 -18.88
N ARG A 79 -1.14 18.01 -18.52
CA ARG A 79 -2.47 18.56 -18.14
C ARG A 79 -3.45 18.61 -19.32
N ARG A 80 -3.63 17.52 -20.06
CA ARG A 80 -4.45 17.45 -21.28
C ARG A 80 -5.23 16.16 -21.39
N THR A 81 -6.18 15.95 -20.47
CA THR A 81 -7.38 15.08 -20.64
C THR A 81 -8.21 15.24 -19.36
N LYS A 82 -9.54 15.35 -19.33
CA LYS A 82 -10.61 15.57 -20.31
C LYS A 82 -11.80 16.04 -19.45
N THR A 83 -12.68 16.86 -20.03
CA THR A 83 -13.99 17.22 -19.48
C THR A 83 -14.79 15.99 -19.05
N GLY A 84 -15.15 15.88 -17.77
CA GLY A 84 -16.01 14.82 -17.22
C GLY A 84 -15.89 14.74 -15.70
N SER A 85 -16.98 14.42 -15.00
CA SER A 85 -17.13 14.42 -13.54
C SER A 85 -16.37 13.29 -12.81
N GLU A 86 -15.19 12.91 -13.29
CA GLU A 86 -14.38 11.88 -12.65
C GLU A 86 -13.62 12.48 -11.46
N THR A 87 -13.67 11.80 -10.31
CA THR A 87 -12.94 12.16 -9.09
C THR A 87 -11.48 12.39 -9.44
N ARG A 88 -11.01 13.62 -9.26
CA ARG A 88 -9.65 14.01 -9.62
C ARG A 88 -8.67 13.38 -8.63
N ILE A 89 -7.81 12.48 -9.11
CA ILE A 89 -6.74 11.86 -8.32
C ILE A 89 -5.47 12.68 -8.52
N ASP A 90 -5.26 13.70 -7.66
CA ASP A 90 -4.11 14.60 -7.79
C ASP A 90 -2.88 14.13 -7.01
N ASN A 91 -3.10 13.32 -5.98
CA ASN A 91 -2.06 12.96 -5.03
C ASN A 91 -2.25 11.54 -4.49
N ILE A 92 -1.20 11.02 -3.84
CA ILE A 92 -1.18 9.64 -3.33
C ILE A 92 -2.29 9.34 -2.32
N VAL A 93 -2.80 10.34 -1.60
CA VAL A 93 -3.88 10.15 -0.63
C VAL A 93 -5.23 10.02 -1.35
N ASP A 94 -5.48 10.83 -2.38
CA ASP A 94 -6.69 10.73 -3.20
C ASP A 94 -6.75 9.35 -3.88
N GLU A 95 -5.60 8.83 -4.32
CA GLU A 95 -5.48 7.52 -4.95
C GLU A 95 -5.91 6.40 -3.99
N VAL A 96 -5.40 6.43 -2.75
CA VAL A 96 -5.77 5.47 -1.70
C VAL A 96 -7.23 5.61 -1.30
N TRP A 97 -7.74 6.84 -1.23
CA TRP A 97 -9.14 7.09 -0.90
C TRP A 97 -10.10 6.61 -2.00
N ASP A 98 -9.77 6.82 -3.27
CA ASP A 98 -10.54 6.31 -4.40
C ASP A 98 -10.62 4.76 -4.36
N ARG A 99 -9.49 4.08 -4.11
CA ARG A 99 -9.47 2.61 -3.92
C ARG A 99 -10.32 2.16 -2.73
N HIS A 100 -10.20 2.86 -1.61
CA HIS A 100 -10.97 2.58 -0.41
C HIS A 100 -12.49 2.61 -0.69
N GLN A 101 -12.96 3.66 -1.35
CA GLN A 101 -14.35 3.83 -1.75
C GLN A 101 -14.78 2.81 -2.82
N PHE A 102 -13.91 2.54 -3.79
CA PHE A 102 -14.19 1.60 -4.87
C PHE A 102 -14.46 0.18 -4.34
N VAL A 103 -13.61 -0.27 -3.42
CA VAL A 103 -13.66 -1.61 -2.80
C VAL A 103 -14.65 -1.67 -1.65
N ASN A 104 -15.07 -0.52 -1.10
CA ASN A 104 -15.82 -0.41 0.14
C ASN A 104 -15.07 -1.08 1.32
N ALA A 105 -13.77 -0.82 1.41
CA ALA A 105 -12.93 -1.36 2.47
C ALA A 105 -13.26 -0.73 3.82
N HIS A 106 -12.97 -1.45 4.91
CA HIS A 106 -13.21 -0.92 6.26
C HIS A 106 -12.11 0.04 6.70
N GLN A 107 -10.88 -0.21 6.25
CA GLN A 107 -9.73 0.62 6.57
C GLN A 107 -8.74 0.63 5.40
N SER A 108 -8.04 1.74 5.23
CA SER A 108 -6.90 1.85 4.33
C SER A 108 -5.67 2.38 5.08
N LEU A 109 -4.51 1.84 4.74
CA LEU A 109 -3.22 2.22 5.27
C LEU A 109 -2.32 2.68 4.13
N LEU A 110 -1.61 3.77 4.33
CA LEU A 110 -0.55 4.23 3.46
C LEU A 110 0.80 4.06 4.19
N VAL A 111 1.69 3.28 3.60
CA VAL A 111 2.86 2.70 4.26
C VAL A 111 4.14 3.04 3.50
N THR A 112 5.21 3.41 4.21
CA THR A 112 6.52 3.70 3.61
C THR A 112 7.68 3.26 4.50
N ASN A 113 8.81 2.86 3.91
CA ASN A 113 10.07 2.58 4.61
C ASN A 113 10.80 3.85 5.08
N SER A 114 10.31 5.03 4.70
CA SER A 114 10.91 6.34 5.00
C SER A 114 9.89 7.23 5.73
N ARG A 115 9.71 8.47 5.29
CA ARG A 115 8.75 9.44 5.84
C ARG A 115 7.91 10.07 4.74
N PHE A 116 6.67 10.40 5.08
CA PHE A 116 5.78 11.21 4.29
C PHE A 116 5.91 12.69 4.66
N PRO A 117 5.77 13.60 3.69
CA PRO A 117 5.62 15.02 3.98
C PRO A 117 4.40 15.30 4.89
N LYS A 118 4.50 16.28 5.81
CA LYS A 118 3.41 16.65 6.75
C LYS A 118 2.04 16.87 6.08
N LYS A 119 2.03 17.39 4.85
CA LYS A 119 0.80 17.59 4.06
C LYS A 119 0.08 16.28 3.73
N VAL A 120 0.83 15.21 3.44
CA VAL A 120 0.28 13.87 3.19
C VAL A 120 -0.36 13.35 4.47
N ILE A 121 0.36 13.44 5.59
CA ILE A 121 -0.10 12.97 6.90
C ILE A 121 -1.40 13.69 7.29
N LYS A 122 -1.46 15.02 7.12
CA LYS A 122 -2.65 15.82 7.42
C LYS A 122 -3.84 15.41 6.55
N LEU A 123 -3.62 15.19 5.26
CA LEU A 123 -4.68 14.82 4.33
C LEU A 123 -5.15 13.38 4.54
N ALA A 124 -4.23 12.43 4.75
CA ALA A 124 -4.57 11.04 5.09
C ALA A 124 -5.41 10.96 6.37
N LYS A 125 -5.02 11.72 7.41
CA LYS A 125 -5.81 11.83 8.64
C LYS A 125 -7.22 12.39 8.37
N HIS A 126 -7.37 13.37 7.48
CA HIS A 126 -8.67 13.93 7.13
C HIS A 126 -9.60 12.88 6.51
N TYR A 127 -9.08 11.98 5.67
CA TYR A 127 -9.83 10.87 5.08
C TYR A 127 -9.90 9.61 5.97
N GLY A 128 -9.35 9.64 7.18
CA GLY A 128 -9.29 8.45 8.05
C GLY A 128 -8.35 7.35 7.55
N ILE A 129 -7.41 7.68 6.66
CA ILE A 129 -6.37 6.75 6.19
C ILE A 129 -5.26 6.68 7.23
N GLY A 130 -4.92 5.46 7.67
CA GLY A 130 -3.81 5.24 8.58
C GLY A 130 -2.46 5.43 7.89
N ILE A 131 -1.47 5.93 8.64
CA ILE A 131 -0.10 6.12 8.15
C ILE A 131 0.85 5.24 8.97
N ILE A 132 1.72 4.51 8.28
CA ILE A 132 2.85 3.81 8.90
C ILE A 132 4.13 4.20 8.16
N GLU A 133 5.01 4.89 8.87
CA GLU A 133 6.32 5.33 8.37
C GLU A 133 7.44 4.39 8.83
N GLY A 134 8.67 4.61 8.37
CA GLY A 134 9.81 3.73 8.59
C GLY A 134 10.07 3.40 10.06
N ASP A 135 9.96 4.37 10.96
CA ASP A 135 10.15 4.15 12.41
C ASP A 135 9.05 3.22 12.97
N GLY A 136 7.80 3.37 12.51
CA GLY A 136 6.70 2.48 12.89
C GLY A 136 6.83 1.07 12.29
N LEU A 137 7.33 0.97 11.05
CA LEU A 137 7.65 -0.32 10.44
C LEU A 137 8.79 -1.04 11.15
N GLN A 138 9.81 -0.31 11.61
CA GLN A 138 10.92 -0.86 12.37
C GLN A 138 10.42 -1.50 13.67
N ILE A 139 9.54 -0.81 14.42
CA ILE A 139 8.91 -1.36 15.63
C ILE A 139 8.15 -2.65 15.33
N ASN A 140 7.33 -2.65 14.27
CA ASN A 140 6.57 -3.84 13.87
C ASN A 140 7.48 -4.99 13.44
N TYR A 141 8.57 -4.69 12.73
CA TYR A 141 9.55 -5.68 12.30
C TYR A 141 10.26 -6.33 13.49
N GLU A 142 10.67 -5.54 14.48
CA GLU A 142 11.28 -6.03 15.73
C GLU A 142 10.28 -6.86 16.55
N ALA A 143 9.02 -6.42 16.65
CA ALA A 143 7.96 -7.16 17.31
C ALA A 143 7.68 -8.53 16.65
N ALA A 144 7.88 -8.64 15.33
CA ALA A 144 7.82 -9.89 14.59
C ALA A 144 9.09 -10.77 14.74
N GLY A 145 10.04 -10.37 15.58
CA GLY A 145 11.31 -11.08 15.80
C GLY A 145 12.42 -10.72 14.79
N GLY A 146 12.20 -9.69 13.97
CA GLY A 146 13.20 -9.15 13.06
C GLY A 146 14.42 -8.58 13.77
N LYS A 147 15.59 -8.68 13.13
CA LYS A 147 16.85 -8.10 13.61
C LYS A 147 17.44 -7.17 12.55
N GLY A 148 18.12 -6.12 12.99
CA GLY A 148 18.75 -5.14 12.11
C GLY A 148 17.76 -4.13 11.53
N SER A 149 18.15 -3.44 10.46
CA SER A 149 17.32 -2.41 9.84
C SER A 149 16.30 -3.01 8.86
N ILE A 150 15.11 -2.39 8.79
CA ILE A 150 14.12 -2.76 7.76
C ILE A 150 14.67 -2.59 6.35
N ASN A 151 15.54 -1.61 6.10
CA ASN A 151 16.07 -1.35 4.77
C ASN A 151 17.01 -2.48 4.29
N ASP A 152 17.82 -3.03 5.18
CA ASP A 152 18.67 -4.19 4.85
C ASP A 152 17.81 -5.45 4.63
N SER A 153 16.78 -5.62 5.46
CA SER A 153 15.81 -6.71 5.32
C SER A 153 15.06 -6.63 3.99
N ILE A 154 14.56 -5.46 3.59
CA ILE A 154 13.91 -5.22 2.29
C ILE A 154 14.88 -5.52 1.14
N LYS A 155 16.13 -5.04 1.21
CA LYS A 155 17.14 -5.29 0.16
C LYS A 155 17.46 -6.77 -0.01
N SER A 156 17.38 -7.56 1.07
CA SER A 156 17.65 -9.00 1.05
C SER A 156 16.52 -9.83 0.42
N VAL A 157 15.35 -9.23 0.20
CA VAL A 157 14.25 -9.90 -0.50
C VAL A 157 14.66 -10.17 -1.94
N GLU A 158 14.48 -11.42 -2.35
CA GLU A 158 14.75 -11.92 -3.69
C GLU A 158 13.43 -12.09 -4.47
N PRO A 159 13.01 -11.12 -5.31
CA PRO A 159 11.68 -11.13 -5.94
C PRO A 159 11.40 -12.40 -6.76
N GLN A 160 12.43 -12.99 -7.38
CA GLN A 160 12.34 -14.21 -8.17
C GLN A 160 11.80 -15.42 -7.39
N LYS A 161 11.98 -15.46 -6.07
CA LYS A 161 11.46 -16.54 -5.21
C LYS A 161 9.95 -16.39 -4.96
N TYR A 162 9.39 -15.21 -5.21
CA TYR A 162 8.00 -14.88 -4.95
C TYR A 162 7.27 -14.69 -6.27
N ARG A 163 6.68 -15.77 -6.78
CA ARG A 163 5.87 -15.72 -7.99
C ARG A 163 4.74 -14.71 -7.80
N VAL A 164 4.67 -13.71 -8.69
CA VAL A 164 3.55 -12.76 -8.72
C VAL A 164 2.30 -13.53 -9.12
N LYS A 165 1.47 -13.89 -8.13
CA LYS A 165 0.10 -14.34 -8.38
C LYS A 165 -0.76 -13.10 -8.50
N ARG A 166 -1.41 -12.93 -9.64
CA ARG A 166 -2.44 -11.90 -9.81
C ARG A 166 -3.68 -12.40 -9.07
N ASN A 167 -4.08 -11.70 -8.02
CA ASN A 167 -5.29 -12.03 -7.28
C ASN A 167 -6.41 -11.17 -7.85
N VAL A 168 -7.42 -11.77 -8.47
CA VAL A 168 -8.56 -11.03 -9.06
C VAL A 168 -9.79 -11.29 -8.21
N ILE A 169 -10.43 -10.22 -7.74
CA ILE A 169 -11.65 -10.26 -6.95
C ILE A 169 -12.73 -9.48 -7.69
N TYR A 170 -13.90 -10.10 -7.86
CA TYR A 170 -15.06 -9.46 -8.45
C TYR A 170 -15.98 -8.94 -7.34
N ILE A 171 -16.39 -7.67 -7.45
CA ILE A 171 -17.25 -6.96 -6.49
C ILE A 171 -18.42 -6.25 -7.17
#